data_AF-A0A0K3B0H2-F1
#
_entry.id   AF-A0A0K3B0H2-F1
#
_cell.length_a   1.000
_cell.length_b   1.000
_cell.length_c   1.000
_cell.angle_alpha   90.00
_cell.angle_beta   90.00
_cell.angle_gamma   90.00
#
_symmetry.space_group_name_H-M   'P 1'
#
loop_
_entity.id
_entity.type
_entity.pdbx_description
1 polymer ?
#
loop_
_entity_poly.entity_id
_entity_poly.type
_entity_poly.pdbx_seq_one_letter_code
_entity_poly.pdbx_strand_id
1 'polypeptide(L)'
;MDVATAVRTALALLDADGLDKLTVRRLATELGVKAPALYWHFSNKRALLDRMTDAIVAPVLTRLPPLDTPWLTWLEETALALRAALLSHRDGARIALGADLRVARSLGEVAERTVEVVHRAGASLADATRAAGVLVHFVIGRTVEEQALPDSSAMAEEISTVPFPLMARGMRERHESGATVADDFRYALGIVLTGLDGTLRRESGPSPAGRS
;
A
#
# COMPACT_ATOMS: atom_id res chain seq x y z
N MET A 1 24.16 -8.42 16.41
CA MET A 1 23.76 -8.16 15.01
C MET A 1 22.86 -6.95 15.01
N ASP A 2 23.05 -6.03 14.07
CA ASP A 2 22.19 -4.86 13.91
C ASP A 2 20.86 -5.24 13.23
N VAL A 3 19.75 -4.65 13.70
CA VAL A 3 18.40 -4.83 13.14
C VAL A 3 18.32 -4.41 11.68
N ALA A 4 18.99 -3.32 11.29
CA ALA A 4 18.96 -2.85 9.91
C ALA A 4 19.65 -3.84 8.96
N THR A 5 20.72 -4.48 9.39
CA THR A 5 21.37 -5.58 8.66
C THR A 5 20.41 -6.76 8.47
N ALA A 6 19.73 -7.20 9.52
CA ALA A 6 18.77 -8.29 9.41
C ALA A 6 17.60 -7.95 8.46
N VAL A 7 17.08 -6.72 8.51
CA VAL A 7 16.02 -6.26 7.61
C VAL A 7 16.48 -6.21 6.16
N ARG A 8 17.68 -5.68 5.87
CA ARG A 8 18.24 -5.67 4.51
C ARG A 8 18.41 -7.07 3.95
N THR A 9 18.93 -8.01 4.76
CA THR A 9 19.06 -9.41 4.34
C THR A 9 17.69 -10.05 4.12
N ALA A 10 16.70 -9.76 4.97
CA ALA A 10 15.34 -10.27 4.79
C ALA A 10 14.67 -9.74 3.51
N LEU A 11 14.89 -8.47 3.15
CA LEU A 11 14.43 -7.90 1.89
C LEU A 11 15.13 -8.55 0.68
N ALA A 12 16.44 -8.78 0.74
CA ALA A 12 17.15 -9.51 -0.31
C ALA A 12 16.60 -10.94 -0.50
N LEU A 13 16.29 -11.64 0.60
CA LEU A 13 15.64 -12.96 0.54
C LEU A 13 14.21 -12.89 -0.02
N LEU A 14 13.49 -11.81 0.28
CA LEU A 14 12.15 -11.57 -0.26
C LEU A 14 12.21 -11.39 -1.78
N ASP A 15 13.14 -10.58 -2.27
CA ASP A 15 13.31 -10.31 -3.71
C ASP A 15 13.72 -11.57 -4.48
N ALA A 16 14.68 -12.33 -3.94
CA ALA A 16 15.17 -13.54 -4.58
C ALA A 16 14.11 -14.65 -4.65
N ASP A 17 13.34 -14.84 -3.58
CA ASP A 17 12.64 -16.10 -3.35
C ASP A 17 11.15 -15.97 -3.00
N GLY A 18 10.69 -14.75 -2.73
CA GLY A 18 9.32 -14.45 -2.36
C GLY A 18 9.00 -14.73 -0.89
N LEU A 19 7.85 -14.21 -0.48
CA LEU A 19 7.38 -14.20 0.90
C LEU A 19 7.16 -15.61 1.48
N ASP A 20 6.72 -16.56 0.66
CA ASP A 20 6.36 -17.90 1.10
C ASP A 20 7.61 -18.68 1.56
N LYS A 21 8.76 -18.39 0.97
CA LYS A 21 10.05 -18.96 1.37
C LYS A 21 10.76 -18.17 2.48
N LEU A 22 10.25 -17.00 2.87
CA LEU A 22 10.86 -16.18 3.92
C LEU A 22 10.42 -16.66 5.31
N THR A 23 11.40 -17.09 6.11
CA THR A 23 11.19 -17.51 7.51
C THR A 23 12.30 -16.96 8.41
N VAL A 24 12.02 -16.79 9.71
CA VAL A 24 13.03 -16.34 10.71
C VAL A 24 14.22 -17.32 10.76
N ARG A 25 13.96 -18.61 10.61
CA ARG A 25 15.02 -19.64 10.56
C ARG A 25 15.90 -19.47 9.33
N ARG A 26 15.31 -19.28 8.15
CA ARG A 26 16.07 -19.06 6.92
C ARG A 26 16.91 -17.79 7.00
N LEU A 27 16.34 -16.71 7.54
CA LEU A 27 17.06 -15.47 7.81
C LEU A 27 18.25 -15.71 8.75
N ALA A 28 18.07 -16.50 9.82
CA ALA A 28 19.16 -16.84 10.74
C ALA A 28 20.30 -17.60 10.03
N THR A 29 19.94 -18.57 9.18
CA THR A 29 20.90 -19.31 8.36
C THR A 29 21.69 -18.39 7.44
N GLU A 30 21.01 -17.50 6.71
CA GLU A 30 21.64 -16.54 5.81
C GLU A 30 22.61 -15.60 6.54
N LEU A 31 22.24 -15.18 7.74
CA LEU A 31 23.04 -14.29 8.58
C LEU A 31 24.15 -15.03 9.36
N GLY A 32 24.26 -16.35 9.26
CA GLY A 32 25.24 -17.15 9.99
C GLY A 32 25.05 -17.14 11.51
N VAL A 33 23.83 -16.89 12.00
CA VAL A 33 23.52 -16.85 13.44
C VAL A 33 22.51 -17.92 13.86
N LYS A 34 22.42 -18.16 15.17
CA LYS A 34 21.38 -19.04 15.73
C LYS A 34 20.03 -18.30 15.77
N ALA A 35 18.94 -18.98 15.40
CA ALA A 35 17.58 -18.40 15.39
C ALA A 35 17.15 -17.73 16.71
N PRO A 36 17.48 -18.24 17.92
CA PRO A 36 17.18 -17.56 19.17
C PRO A 36 17.74 -16.13 19.28
N ALA A 37 18.87 -15.84 18.61
CA ALA A 37 19.43 -14.48 18.58
C ALA A 37 18.55 -13.51 17.80
N LEU A 38 17.83 -13.97 16.78
CA LEU A 38 16.88 -13.14 16.02
C LEU A 38 15.57 -12.91 16.77
N TYR A 39 15.13 -13.85 17.62
CA TYR A 39 13.89 -13.68 18.37
C TYR A 39 13.93 -12.53 19.39
N TRP A 40 15.12 -12.14 19.86
CA TRP A 40 15.31 -10.92 20.66
C TRP A 40 15.02 -9.63 19.88
N HIS A 41 15.22 -9.64 18.56
CA HIS A 41 14.96 -8.50 17.69
C HIS A 41 13.56 -8.57 17.04
N PHE A 42 13.09 -9.78 16.75
CA PHE A 42 11.81 -10.04 16.09
C PHE A 42 11.09 -11.18 16.80
N SER A 43 10.12 -10.83 17.65
CA SER A 43 9.40 -11.81 18.48
C SER A 43 8.65 -12.87 17.66
N ASN A 44 8.29 -12.57 16.41
CA ASN A 44 7.64 -13.50 15.48
C ASN A 44 7.83 -13.04 14.02
N LYS A 45 7.30 -13.81 13.05
CA LYS A 45 7.36 -13.48 11.61
C LYS A 45 6.72 -12.12 11.31
N ARG A 46 5.57 -11.79 11.92
CA ARG A 46 4.87 -10.51 11.71
C ARG A 46 5.74 -9.32 12.11
N ALA A 47 6.41 -9.38 13.26
CA ALA A 47 7.34 -8.32 13.70
C ALA A 47 8.51 -8.10 12.73
N LEU A 48 9.03 -9.16 12.10
CA LEU A 48 10.02 -9.04 11.02
C LEU A 48 9.40 -8.35 9.79
N LEU A 49 8.22 -8.80 9.35
CA LEU A 49 7.53 -8.22 8.20
C LEU A 49 7.16 -6.75 8.41
N ASP A 50 6.82 -6.34 9.63
CA ASP A 50 6.52 -4.94 9.97
C ASP A 50 7.77 -4.07 9.84
N ARG A 51 8.94 -4.56 10.29
CA ARG A 51 10.22 -3.86 10.14
C ARG A 51 10.67 -3.78 8.68
N MET A 52 10.39 -4.82 7.90
CA MET A 52 10.62 -4.78 6.45
C MET A 52 9.68 -3.76 5.78
N THR A 53 8.40 -3.74 6.16
CA THR A 53 7.43 -2.75 5.66
C THR A 53 7.86 -1.32 6.02
N ASP A 54 8.33 -1.10 7.25
CA ASP A 54 8.90 0.17 7.69
C ASP A 54 10.03 0.63 6.76
N ALA A 55 10.99 -0.25 6.49
CA ALA A 55 12.13 0.04 5.63
C ALA A 55 11.72 0.34 4.18
N ILE A 56 10.71 -0.37 3.65
CA ILE A 56 10.16 -0.13 2.32
C ILE A 56 9.49 1.24 2.24
N VAL A 57 8.73 1.62 3.27
CA VAL A 57 7.91 2.85 3.26
C VAL A 57 8.69 4.09 3.70
N ALA A 58 9.77 3.97 4.48
CA ALA A 58 10.56 5.09 4.97
C ALA A 58 10.95 6.13 3.88
N PRO A 59 11.36 5.74 2.66
CA PRO A 59 11.66 6.68 1.57
C PRO A 59 10.45 7.45 1.02
N VAL A 60 9.21 7.09 1.39
CA VAL A 60 8.00 7.84 1.03
C VAL A 60 7.93 9.14 1.84
N LEU A 61 8.36 9.13 3.10
CA LEU A 61 8.25 10.28 3.99
C LEU A 61 9.04 11.51 3.51
N THR A 62 10.17 11.27 2.83
CA THR A 62 11.00 12.34 2.24
C THR A 62 10.42 12.90 0.94
N ARG A 63 9.38 12.25 0.39
CA ARG A 63 8.72 12.60 -0.87
C ARG A 63 7.26 12.98 -0.68
N LEU A 64 6.79 13.12 0.56
CA LEU A 64 5.44 13.58 0.82
C LEU A 64 5.27 15.01 0.27
N PRO A 65 4.13 15.31 -0.37
CA PRO A 65 3.89 16.66 -0.88
C PRO A 65 3.81 17.68 0.26
N PRO A 66 4.11 18.96 -0.01
CA PRO A 66 3.90 20.05 0.94
C PRO A 66 2.46 20.10 1.47
N LEU A 67 2.28 20.49 2.73
CA LEU A 67 0.96 20.49 3.39
C LEU A 67 -0.03 21.53 2.83
N ASP A 68 0.46 22.51 2.06
CA ASP A 68 -0.34 23.51 1.33
C ASP A 68 -0.78 23.02 -0.07
N THR A 69 -0.34 21.84 -0.49
CA THR A 69 -0.85 21.16 -1.70
C THR A 69 -2.36 20.93 -1.56
N PRO A 70 -3.17 21.17 -2.62
CA PRO A 70 -4.59 20.83 -2.59
C PRO A 70 -4.80 19.40 -2.11
N TRP A 71 -5.67 19.21 -1.12
CA TRP A 71 -5.72 17.97 -0.35
C TRP A 71 -5.94 16.72 -1.21
N LEU A 72 -6.77 16.78 -2.27
CA LEU A 72 -6.96 15.66 -3.20
C LEU A 72 -5.68 15.31 -3.97
N THR A 73 -4.97 16.33 -4.46
CA THR A 73 -3.67 16.16 -5.13
C THR A 73 -2.64 15.58 -4.16
N TRP A 74 -2.64 16.03 -2.91
CA TRP A 74 -1.76 15.50 -1.86
C TRP A 74 -2.00 14.00 -1.64
N LEU A 75 -3.27 13.57 -1.56
CA LEU A 75 -3.63 12.16 -1.41
C LEU A 75 -3.23 11.34 -2.64
N GLU A 76 -3.42 11.88 -3.83
CA GLU A 76 -3.05 11.22 -5.08
C GLU A 76 -1.54 10.96 -5.15
N GLU A 77 -0.73 12.00 -4.96
CA GLU A 77 0.73 11.89 -4.99
C GLU A 77 1.27 10.95 -3.90
N THR A 78 0.70 11.01 -2.70
CA THR A 78 1.06 10.12 -1.58
C THR A 78 0.72 8.67 -1.89
N ALA A 79 -0.46 8.40 -2.47
CA ALA A 79 -0.85 7.05 -2.87
C ALA A 79 0.05 6.48 -3.97
N LEU A 80 0.44 7.30 -4.95
CA LEU A 80 1.38 6.91 -5.99
C LEU A 80 2.78 6.63 -5.43
N ALA A 81 3.26 7.45 -4.49
CA ALA A 81 4.55 7.26 -3.84
C ALA A 81 4.58 5.98 -2.98
N LEU A 82 3.49 5.71 -2.24
CA LEU A 82 3.34 4.50 -1.45
C LEU A 82 3.27 3.25 -2.34
N ARG A 83 2.48 3.26 -3.41
CA ARG A 83 2.45 2.18 -4.41
C ARG A 83 3.85 1.90 -4.96
N ALA A 84 4.55 2.94 -5.40
CA ALA A 84 5.90 2.80 -5.97
C ALA A 84 6.88 2.18 -4.96
N ALA A 85 6.80 2.55 -3.69
CA ALA A 85 7.61 1.95 -2.64
C ALA A 85 7.29 0.46 -2.47
N LEU A 86 6.02 0.08 -2.37
CA LEU A 86 5.61 -1.32 -2.23
C LEU A 86 6.01 -2.19 -3.43
N LEU A 87 5.98 -1.63 -4.65
CA LEU A 87 6.42 -2.29 -5.88
C LEU A 87 7.94 -2.42 -6.02
N SER A 88 8.73 -1.70 -5.21
CA SER A 88 10.20 -1.77 -5.29
C SER A 88 10.77 -3.11 -4.82
N HIS A 89 9.95 -3.93 -4.16
CA HIS A 89 10.30 -5.27 -3.69
C HIS A 89 9.25 -6.28 -4.11
N ARG A 90 9.70 -7.50 -4.44
CA ARG A 90 8.81 -8.64 -4.68
C ARG A 90 7.95 -8.88 -3.44
N ASP A 91 6.65 -9.15 -3.60
CA ASP A 91 5.71 -9.34 -2.49
C ASP A 91 5.67 -8.17 -1.45
N GLY A 92 6.23 -7.00 -1.77
CA GLY A 92 6.33 -5.85 -0.87
C GLY A 92 4.96 -5.39 -0.34
N ALA A 93 3.92 -5.43 -1.18
CA ALA A 93 2.56 -5.12 -0.74
C ALA A 93 1.96 -6.24 0.14
N ARG A 94 2.28 -7.51 -0.14
CA ARG A 94 1.79 -8.65 0.67
C ARG A 94 2.35 -8.61 2.08
N ILE A 95 3.60 -8.19 2.28
CA ILE A 95 4.16 -8.06 3.63
C ILE A 95 3.54 -6.90 4.42
N ALA A 96 3.06 -5.86 3.73
CA ALA A 96 2.39 -4.72 4.34
C ALA A 96 0.95 -5.02 4.79
N LEU A 97 0.33 -6.11 4.30
CA LEU A 97 -1.00 -6.54 4.75
C LEU A 97 -1.02 -6.80 6.26
N GLY A 98 -1.94 -6.11 6.96
CA GLY A 98 -2.11 -6.24 8.40
C GLY A 98 -0.90 -5.76 9.20
N ALA A 99 -0.09 -4.85 8.66
CA ALA A 99 1.07 -4.30 9.36
C ALA A 99 0.67 -3.60 10.66
N ASP A 100 1.44 -3.84 11.73
CA ASP A 100 1.31 -3.06 12.98
C ASP A 100 1.97 -1.69 12.79
N LEU A 101 1.17 -0.64 12.65
CA LEU A 101 1.65 0.74 12.40
C LEU A 101 2.57 1.28 13.50
N ARG A 102 2.58 0.67 14.70
CA ARG A 102 3.52 1.04 15.78
C ARG A 102 4.94 0.54 15.50
N VAL A 103 5.05 -0.56 14.75
CA VAL A 103 6.33 -1.16 14.34
C VAL A 103 6.71 -0.71 12.93
N ALA A 104 5.76 -0.76 12.00
CA ALA A 104 5.85 -0.16 10.66
C ALA A 104 5.63 1.36 10.71
N ARG A 105 6.45 2.04 11.51
CA ARG A 105 6.27 3.44 11.90
C ARG A 105 6.11 4.36 10.69
N SER A 106 6.87 4.17 9.63
CA SER A 106 6.83 5.00 8.43
C SER A 106 5.48 4.92 7.73
N LEU A 107 4.83 3.75 7.72
CA LEU A 107 3.46 3.60 7.22
C LEU A 107 2.45 4.28 8.16
N GLY A 108 2.67 4.19 9.47
CA GLY A 108 1.90 4.94 10.47
C GLY A 108 1.99 6.45 10.28
N GLU A 109 3.18 6.98 9.98
CA GLU A 109 3.40 8.40 9.70
C GLU A 109 2.72 8.85 8.40
N VAL A 110 2.72 8.01 7.35
CA VAL A 110 1.92 8.28 6.13
C VAL A 110 0.42 8.39 6.46
N ALA A 111 -0.08 7.47 7.30
CA ALA A 111 -1.47 7.52 7.74
C ALA A 111 -1.77 8.78 8.57
N GLU A 112 -0.91 9.12 9.53
CA GLU A 112 -1.02 10.34 10.36
C GLU A 112 -1.06 11.61 9.51
N ARG A 113 -0.15 11.74 8.52
CA ARG A 113 -0.15 12.89 7.61
C ARG A 113 -1.39 12.94 6.73
N THR A 114 -1.91 11.78 6.34
CA THR A 114 -3.19 11.71 5.63
C THR A 114 -4.33 12.22 6.51
N VAL A 115 -4.37 11.84 7.80
CA VAL A 115 -5.35 12.37 8.76
C VAL A 115 -5.23 13.88 8.87
N GLU A 116 -4.01 14.40 9.00
CA GLU A 116 -3.73 15.83 9.12
C GLU A 116 -4.24 16.63 7.90
N VAL A 117 -3.94 16.16 6.68
CA VAL A 117 -4.35 16.80 5.43
C VAL A 117 -5.87 16.78 5.25
N VAL A 118 -6.51 15.64 5.50
CA VAL A 118 -7.96 15.50 5.35
C VAL A 118 -8.71 16.30 6.43
N HIS A 119 -8.17 16.35 7.65
CA HIS A 119 -8.74 17.18 8.72
C HIS A 119 -8.67 18.68 8.38
N ARG A 120 -7.54 19.15 7.85
CA ARG A 120 -7.41 20.54 7.36
C ARG A 120 -8.35 20.89 6.21
N ALA A 121 -8.76 19.89 5.43
CA ALA A 121 -9.77 20.04 4.39
C ALA A 121 -11.21 20.15 4.92
N GLY A 122 -11.41 20.05 6.24
CA GLY A 122 -12.71 20.25 6.91
C GLY A 122 -13.33 18.99 7.50
N ALA A 123 -12.70 17.82 7.37
CA ALA A 123 -13.22 16.58 7.94
C ALA A 123 -13.09 16.56 9.48
N SER A 124 -13.96 15.82 10.16
CA SER A 124 -13.71 15.45 11.56
C SER A 124 -12.47 14.55 11.66
N LEU A 125 -11.79 14.50 12.82
CA LEU A 125 -10.65 13.59 13.01
C LEU A 125 -11.06 12.11 12.84
N ALA A 126 -12.29 11.75 13.22
CA ALA A 126 -12.81 10.40 13.04
C ALA A 126 -12.93 10.04 11.56
N ASP A 127 -13.45 10.96 10.73
CA ASP A 127 -13.61 10.73 9.30
C ASP A 127 -12.28 10.82 8.55
N ALA A 128 -11.40 11.73 8.96
CA ALA A 128 -10.03 11.79 8.45
C ALA A 128 -9.25 10.48 8.73
N THR A 129 -9.43 9.89 9.92
CA THR A 129 -8.85 8.57 10.26
C THR A 129 -9.41 7.46 9.39
N ARG A 130 -10.74 7.46 9.14
CA ARG A 130 -11.36 6.51 8.21
C ARG A 130 -10.83 6.68 6.78
N ALA A 131 -10.70 7.92 6.31
CA ALA A 131 -10.18 8.25 4.99
C ALA A 131 -8.72 7.79 4.82
N ALA A 132 -7.87 8.00 5.83
CA ALA A 132 -6.50 7.49 5.85
C ALA A 132 -6.46 5.96 5.75
N GLY A 133 -7.33 5.27 6.50
CA GLY A 133 -7.50 3.83 6.38
C GLY A 133 -7.93 3.39 4.97
N VAL A 134 -8.93 4.06 4.37
CA VAL A 134 -9.38 3.78 3.01
C VAL A 134 -8.23 3.91 2.01
N LEU A 135 -7.47 5.01 2.07
CA LEU A 135 -6.35 5.24 1.16
C LEU A 135 -5.26 4.18 1.31
N VAL A 136 -4.78 3.95 2.53
CA VAL A 136 -3.69 3.00 2.80
C VAL A 136 -4.10 1.57 2.42
N HIS A 137 -5.28 1.12 2.84
CA HIS A 137 -5.75 -0.23 2.52
C HIS A 137 -6.01 -0.41 1.03
N PHE A 138 -6.55 0.61 0.35
CA PHE A 138 -6.71 0.60 -1.10
C PHE A 138 -5.37 0.45 -1.81
N VAL A 139 -4.38 1.26 -1.46
CA VAL A 139 -3.04 1.22 -2.08
C VAL A 139 -2.41 -0.16 -1.88
N ILE A 140 -2.41 -0.67 -0.64
CA ILE A 140 -1.85 -2.00 -0.34
C ILE A 140 -2.59 -3.09 -1.13
N GLY A 141 -3.93 -3.13 -1.05
CA GLY A 141 -4.73 -4.16 -1.70
C GLY A 141 -4.58 -4.15 -3.22
N ARG A 142 -4.65 -2.98 -3.86
CA ARG A 142 -4.45 -2.86 -5.31
C ARG A 142 -3.03 -3.24 -5.74
N THR A 143 -2.04 -2.91 -4.92
CA THR A 143 -0.65 -3.27 -5.22
C THR A 143 -0.41 -4.78 -5.05
N VAL A 144 -1.10 -5.44 -4.12
CA VAL A 144 -1.08 -6.92 -4.02
C VAL A 144 -1.61 -7.56 -5.29
N GLU A 145 -2.77 -7.09 -5.79
CA GLU A 145 -3.33 -7.60 -7.05
C GLU A 145 -2.39 -7.36 -8.22
N GLU A 146 -1.75 -6.19 -8.29
CA GLU A 146 -0.75 -5.89 -9.33
C GLU A 146 0.47 -6.81 -9.27
N GLN A 147 1.00 -7.10 -8.07
CA GLN A 147 2.14 -8.01 -7.91
C GLN A 147 1.78 -9.47 -8.22
N ALA A 148 0.50 -9.81 -8.28
CA ALA A 148 0.00 -11.13 -8.66
C ALA A 148 -0.27 -11.27 -10.16
N LEU A 149 -0.30 -10.16 -10.92
CA LEU A 149 -0.51 -10.22 -12.36
C LEU A 149 0.65 -10.91 -13.07
N PRO A 150 0.38 -11.63 -14.17
CA PRO A 150 1.43 -12.17 -15.02
C PRO A 150 2.25 -11.05 -15.66
N ASP A 151 3.42 -11.41 -16.18
CA ASP A 151 4.18 -10.53 -17.05
C ASP A 151 3.33 -10.09 -18.25
N SER A 152 3.51 -8.84 -18.68
CA SER A 152 2.73 -8.23 -19.77
C SER A 152 2.67 -9.08 -21.05
N SER A 153 3.74 -9.82 -21.37
CA SER A 153 3.80 -10.70 -22.53
C SER A 153 2.86 -11.92 -22.47
N ALA A 154 2.44 -12.33 -21.27
CA ALA A 154 1.53 -13.46 -21.06
C ALA A 154 0.07 -13.01 -20.84
N MET A 155 -0.19 -11.70 -20.75
CA MET A 155 -1.51 -11.17 -20.42
C MET A 155 -2.60 -11.58 -21.42
N ALA A 156 -2.31 -11.58 -22.73
CA ALA A 156 -3.27 -11.97 -23.76
C ALA A 156 -3.70 -13.45 -23.65
N GLU A 157 -2.75 -14.34 -23.33
CA GLU A 157 -3.02 -15.76 -23.09
C GLU A 157 -3.89 -15.92 -21.83
N GLU A 158 -3.56 -15.23 -20.74
CA GLU A 158 -4.34 -15.27 -19.51
C GLU A 158 -5.79 -14.81 -19.73
N ILE A 159 -5.98 -13.66 -20.40
CA ILE A 159 -7.29 -13.14 -20.77
C ILE A 159 -8.11 -14.16 -21.56
N SER A 160 -7.47 -14.97 -22.43
CA SER A 160 -8.16 -15.98 -23.23
C SER A 160 -8.72 -17.15 -22.40
N THR A 161 -8.19 -17.37 -21.20
CA THR A 161 -8.63 -18.44 -20.28
C THR A 161 -9.69 -18.00 -19.27
N VAL A 162 -9.98 -16.70 -19.19
CA VAL A 162 -10.95 -16.13 -18.23
C VAL A 162 -12.38 -16.61 -18.56
N PRO A 163 -13.06 -17.34 -17.65
CA PRO A 163 -14.37 -17.94 -17.94
C PRO A 163 -15.55 -16.96 -17.83
N PHE A 164 -15.29 -15.69 -17.50
CA PHE A 164 -16.31 -14.66 -17.27
C PHE A 164 -16.44 -13.75 -18.51
N PRO A 165 -17.47 -13.92 -19.36
CA PRO A 165 -17.46 -13.37 -20.73
C PRO A 165 -17.39 -11.85 -20.79
N LEU A 166 -18.11 -11.15 -19.90
CA LEU A 166 -18.06 -9.68 -19.85
C LEU A 166 -16.71 -9.16 -19.32
N MET A 167 -16.12 -9.87 -18.36
CA MET A 167 -14.82 -9.50 -17.81
C MET A 167 -13.70 -9.75 -18.81
N ALA A 168 -13.69 -10.91 -19.47
CA ALA A 168 -12.73 -11.26 -20.51
C ALA A 168 -12.77 -10.24 -21.67
N ARG A 169 -13.99 -9.83 -22.08
CA ARG A 169 -14.16 -8.77 -23.08
C ARG A 169 -13.57 -7.44 -22.61
N GLY A 170 -13.91 -6.99 -21.41
CA GLY A 170 -13.39 -5.71 -20.88
C GLY A 170 -11.87 -5.72 -20.66
N MET A 171 -11.31 -6.84 -20.22
CA MET A 171 -9.85 -7.01 -20.12
C MET A 171 -9.18 -6.94 -21.49
N ARG A 172 -9.77 -7.55 -22.52
CA ARG A 172 -9.28 -7.47 -23.90
C ARG A 172 -9.34 -6.04 -24.44
N GLU A 173 -10.47 -5.35 -24.30
CA GLU A 173 -10.64 -3.97 -24.74
C GLU A 173 -9.60 -3.03 -24.08
N ARG A 174 -9.31 -3.23 -22.79
CA ARG A 174 -8.25 -2.49 -22.07
C ARG A 174 -6.84 -2.85 -22.53
N HIS A 175 -6.56 -4.13 -22.77
CA HIS A 175 -5.28 -4.57 -23.28
C HIS A 175 -5.02 -4.02 -24.70
N GLU A 176 -6.03 -4.05 -25.57
CA GLU A 176 -5.98 -3.53 -26.94
C GLU A 176 -5.84 -2.00 -26.99
N SER A 177 -6.35 -1.27 -25.99
CA SER A 177 -6.15 0.19 -25.90
C SER A 177 -4.74 0.58 -25.46
N GLY A 178 -3.91 -0.39 -25.04
CA GLY A 178 -2.57 -0.16 -24.50
C GLY A 178 -2.57 0.37 -23.06
N ALA A 179 -3.68 0.24 -22.33
CA ALA A 179 -3.76 0.65 -20.93
C ALA A 179 -2.76 -0.15 -20.08
N THR A 180 -2.01 0.56 -19.24
CA THR A 180 -1.04 -0.07 -18.34
C THR A 180 -1.66 -0.34 -16.97
N VAL A 181 -1.02 -1.22 -16.19
CA VAL A 181 -1.41 -1.45 -14.79
C VAL A 181 -1.34 -0.16 -13.96
N ALA A 182 -0.42 0.75 -14.30
CA ALA A 182 -0.33 2.06 -13.66
C ALA A 182 -1.55 2.95 -13.99
N ASP A 183 -2.09 2.87 -15.21
CA ASP A 183 -3.29 3.61 -15.61
C ASP A 183 -4.52 3.07 -14.88
N ASP A 184 -4.63 1.75 -14.73
CA ASP A 184 -5.70 1.12 -13.97
C ASP A 184 -5.67 1.49 -12.49
N PHE A 185 -4.47 1.60 -11.91
CA PHE A 185 -4.31 2.09 -10.54
C PHE A 185 -4.78 3.53 -10.41
N ARG A 186 -4.36 4.44 -11.32
CA ARG A 186 -4.81 5.84 -11.31
C ARG A 186 -6.30 5.98 -11.49
N TYR A 187 -6.90 5.20 -12.40
CA TYR A 187 -8.35 5.17 -12.60
C TYR A 187 -9.08 4.79 -11.31
N ALA A 188 -8.66 3.69 -10.67
CA ALA A 188 -9.28 3.23 -9.43
C ALA A 188 -9.05 4.22 -8.27
N LEU A 189 -7.87 4.82 -8.18
CA LEU A 189 -7.56 5.85 -7.20
C LEU A 189 -8.46 7.09 -7.40
N GLY A 190 -8.66 7.52 -8.64
CA GLY A 190 -9.57 8.62 -8.99
C GLY A 190 -11.00 8.36 -8.50
N ILE A 191 -11.51 7.13 -8.62
CA ILE A 191 -12.82 6.75 -8.06
C ILE A 191 -12.84 6.91 -6.53
N VAL A 192 -11.82 6.41 -5.84
CA VAL A 192 -11.71 6.51 -4.38
C VAL A 192 -11.68 7.98 -3.93
N LEU A 193 -10.83 8.79 -4.56
CA LEU A 193 -10.66 10.20 -4.23
C LEU A 193 -11.95 11.02 -4.51
N THR A 194 -12.62 10.73 -5.63
CA THR A 194 -13.93 11.33 -5.94
C THR A 194 -14.97 10.96 -4.89
N GLY A 195 -14.99 9.71 -4.42
CA GLY A 195 -15.88 9.26 -3.36
C GLY A 195 -15.61 9.92 -2.00
N LEU A 196 -14.34 10.17 -1.68
CA LEU A 196 -13.93 10.90 -0.47
C LEU A 196 -14.38 12.37 -0.54
N ASP A 197 -14.13 13.07 -1.64
CA ASP A 197 -14.57 14.46 -1.84
C ASP A 197 -16.09 14.58 -1.74
N GLY A 198 -16.82 13.68 -2.40
CA GLY A 198 -18.29 13.64 -2.35
C GLY A 198 -18.85 13.33 -0.96
N THR A 199 -18.13 12.60 -0.11
CA THR A 199 -18.54 12.33 1.28
C THR A 199 -18.32 13.58 2.15
N LEU A 200 -17.15 14.20 2.07
CA LEU A 200 -16.83 15.41 2.85
C LEU A 200 -17.74 16.60 2.52
N ARG A 201 -18.09 16.78 1.24
CA ARG A 201 -19.02 17.84 0.82
C ARG A 201 -20.43 17.65 1.37
N ARG A 202 -20.89 16.41 1.52
CA ARG A 202 -22.23 16.12 2.06
C ARG A 202 -22.30 16.40 3.56
N GLU A 203 -21.24 16.09 4.30
CA GLU A 203 -21.14 16.35 5.73
C GLU A 203 -20.96 17.85 6.05
N SER A 204 -20.36 18.60 5.12
CA SER A 204 -20.20 20.06 5.20
C SER A 204 -21.44 20.86 4.78
N GLY A 205 -22.47 20.20 4.22
CA GLY A 205 -23.74 20.83 3.85
C GLY A 205 -24.53 21.29 5.09
N PRO A 206 -25.40 22.32 4.98
CA PRO A 206 -26.13 22.83 6.13
C PRO A 206 -26.93 21.71 6.80
N SER A 207 -26.65 21.48 8.08
CA SER A 207 -27.47 20.63 8.95
C SER A 207 -28.93 21.05 8.79
N PRO A 208 -29.89 20.11 8.59
CA PRO A 208 -31.30 20.46 8.52
C PRO A 208 -31.76 20.89 9.92
N ALA A 209 -31.51 22.15 10.26
CA ALA A 209 -31.97 22.78 11.47
C ALA A 209 -33.50 22.86 11.43
N GLY A 210 -34.11 22.28 12.47
CA GLY A 210 -35.41 22.69 13.00
C GLY A 210 -36.60 22.55 12.06
N ARG A 211 -37.24 21.37 12.07
CA ARG A 211 -38.71 21.35 12.01
C ARG A 211 -39.21 21.48 13.45
N SER A 212 -39.56 22.72 13.79
CA SER A 212 -40.41 23.06 14.93
C SER A 212 -41.75 22.36 14.87
#